data_AF-A0A7S2NYR6-F1
#
_entry.id   AF-A0A7S2NYR6-F1
#
_cell.length_a   1.000
_cell.length_b   1.000
_cell.length_c   1.000
_cell.angle_alpha   90.00
_cell.angle_beta   90.00
_cell.angle_gamma   90.00
#
_symmetry.space_group_name_H-M   'P 1'
#
loop_
_entity.id
_entity.type
_entity.pdbx_description
1 polymer ?
#
loop_
_entity_poly.entity_id
_entity_poly.type
_entity_poly.pdbx_seq_one_letter_code
_entity_poly.pdbx_strand_id
1 'polypeptide(L)'
;GAFAGMAAAAQEPWRPLLGQHVYIAGTGKWWTGQHFGAVIVDVREKDSTVKVRYTDGGFKRFPVAELQELVTDRAGTPHMWEEWEAASNEAQLTDMQYLHEEIMSAARRKDRARADALSEQFEALAAKKDAITELQVRLRDAVQCNDFLRAHEVQEERRARCRGRSGGRQRDDLAGLWAHVVADDDELP
;
A
#
# COMPACT_ATOMS: atom_id res chain seq x y z
N GLY A 1 -8.59 57.39 -12.21
CA GLY A 1 -8.93 56.32 -11.26
C GLY A 1 -7.66 55.67 -10.80
N ALA A 2 -7.36 55.75 -9.50
CA ALA A 2 -6.16 55.16 -8.90
C ALA A 2 -6.48 53.74 -8.43
N PHE A 3 -5.93 52.72 -9.09
CA PHE A 3 -5.89 51.37 -8.53
C PHE A 3 -4.70 51.31 -7.59
N ALA A 4 -4.99 51.43 -6.30
CA ALA A 4 -4.05 51.29 -5.21
C ALA A 4 -3.39 49.91 -5.28
N GLY A 5 -2.05 49.89 -5.27
CA GLY A 5 -1.25 48.68 -5.30
C GLY A 5 -1.54 47.78 -4.11
N MET A 6 -2.05 46.58 -4.39
CA MET A 6 -1.98 45.47 -3.44
C MET A 6 -0.51 45.07 -3.35
N ALA A 7 0.15 45.45 -2.26
CA ALA A 7 1.45 44.90 -1.92
C ALA A 7 1.28 43.38 -1.80
N ALA A 8 1.88 42.64 -2.73
CA ALA A 8 1.97 41.18 -2.64
C ALA A 8 2.64 40.87 -1.30
N ALA A 9 1.91 40.25 -0.38
CA ALA A 9 2.48 39.75 0.85
C ALA A 9 3.64 38.84 0.46
N ALA A 10 4.85 39.17 0.92
CA ALA A 10 6.03 38.36 0.67
C ALA A 10 5.76 36.98 1.25
N GLN A 11 5.41 36.02 0.39
CA GLN A 11 5.26 34.64 0.79
C GLN A 11 6.64 34.16 1.24
N GLU A 12 6.71 33.57 2.43
CA GLU A 12 7.97 32.99 2.92
C GLU A 12 8.47 31.96 1.89
N PRO A 13 9.79 31.94 1.62
CA PRO A 13 10.35 31.01 0.65
C PRO A 13 10.04 29.58 1.08
N TRP A 14 9.38 28.82 0.21
CA TRP A 14 9.01 27.44 0.46
C TRP A 14 10.26 26.58 0.69
N ARG A 15 10.29 25.85 1.82
CA ARG A 15 11.42 24.98 2.19
C ARG A 15 11.01 23.51 2.09
N PRO A 16 11.50 22.76 1.07
CA PRO A 16 11.19 21.35 0.93
C PRO A 16 11.82 20.53 2.08
N LEU A 17 11.04 19.59 2.64
CA LEU A 17 11.52 18.68 3.68
C LEU A 17 11.81 17.28 3.11
N LEU A 18 12.86 16.64 3.61
CA LEU A 18 13.16 15.24 3.28
C LEU A 18 12.01 14.32 3.74
N GLY A 19 11.58 13.43 2.86
CA GLY A 19 10.44 12.54 3.09
C GLY A 19 9.07 13.19 2.83
N GLN A 20 9.02 14.48 2.48
CA GLN A 20 7.75 15.13 2.15
C GLN A 20 7.16 14.57 0.85
N HIS A 21 5.87 14.25 0.88
CA HIS A 21 5.10 13.91 -0.30
C HIS A 21 4.64 15.19 -1.00
N VAL A 22 4.88 15.26 -2.30
CA VAL A 22 4.49 16.39 -3.14
C VAL A 22 3.79 15.89 -4.40
N TYR A 23 2.87 16.71 -4.91
CA TYR A 23 2.23 16.49 -6.21
C TYR A 23 2.78 17.48 -7.22
N ILE A 24 3.42 16.94 -8.25
CA ILE A 24 4.10 17.73 -9.26
C ILE A 24 3.24 17.74 -10.52
N ALA A 25 2.89 18.93 -11.02
CA ALA A 25 2.23 19.06 -12.31
C ALA A 25 3.14 18.63 -13.45
N GLY A 26 2.63 17.83 -14.40
CA GLY A 26 3.39 17.40 -15.56
C GLY A 26 3.69 18.56 -16.52
N THR A 27 4.99 18.82 -16.76
CA THR A 27 5.46 19.94 -17.61
C THR A 27 5.58 19.63 -19.10
N GLY A 28 5.40 18.37 -19.50
CA GLY A 28 5.52 17.95 -20.91
C GLY A 28 4.20 17.99 -21.66
N LYS A 29 4.24 18.11 -23.00
CA LYS A 29 3.06 18.07 -23.88
C LYS A 29 2.16 16.84 -23.66
N TRP A 30 2.77 15.70 -23.32
CA TRP A 30 2.08 14.44 -23.05
C TRP A 30 1.58 14.30 -21.60
N TRP A 31 2.09 15.15 -20.70
CA TRP A 31 1.86 15.08 -19.25
C TRP A 31 1.10 16.30 -18.72
N THR A 32 0.79 17.27 -19.58
CA THR A 32 0.07 18.49 -19.22
C THR A 32 -1.32 18.14 -18.69
N GLY A 33 -1.67 18.68 -17.53
CA GLY A 33 -2.94 18.41 -16.85
C GLY A 33 -2.93 17.16 -15.95
N GLN A 34 -1.83 16.39 -15.94
CA GLN A 34 -1.65 15.30 -14.99
C GLN A 34 -0.83 15.75 -13.77
N HIS A 35 -1.06 15.11 -12.63
CA HIS A 35 -0.29 15.31 -11.40
C HIS A 35 0.36 13.99 -11.01
N PHE A 36 1.62 14.06 -10.63
CA PHE A 36 2.39 12.88 -10.24
C PHE A 36 2.77 13.01 -8.77
N GLY A 37 2.44 11.97 -7.99
CA GLY A 37 2.92 11.84 -6.63
C GLY A 37 4.41 11.55 -6.61
N ALA A 38 5.15 12.30 -5.80
CA ALA A 38 6.57 12.08 -5.58
C ALA A 38 6.96 12.30 -4.12
N VAL A 39 8.08 11.71 -3.70
CA VAL A 39 8.67 11.89 -2.38
C VAL A 39 10.01 12.61 -2.53
N ILE A 40 10.24 13.62 -1.70
CA ILE A 40 11.52 14.33 -1.65
C ILE A 40 12.55 13.43 -0.96
N VAL A 41 13.62 13.06 -1.67
CA VAL A 41 14.64 12.11 -1.18
C VAL A 41 16.00 12.73 -0.91
N ASP A 42 16.30 13.89 -1.51
CA ASP A 42 17.55 14.62 -1.30
C ASP A 42 17.31 16.12 -1.53
N VAL A 43 17.80 16.98 -0.64
CA VAL A 43 17.78 18.44 -0.79
C VAL A 43 19.21 18.92 -0.72
N ARG A 44 19.70 19.47 -1.82
CA ARG A 44 21.07 19.97 -1.92
C ARG A 44 21.07 21.49 -1.89
N GLU A 45 21.54 22.04 -0.77
CA GLU A 45 21.58 23.50 -0.56
C GLU A 45 22.59 24.20 -1.49
N LYS A 46 23.71 23.53 -1.81
CA LYS A 46 24.81 24.11 -2.60
C LYS A 46 24.36 24.62 -3.98
N ASP A 47 23.45 23.91 -4.64
CA ASP A 47 22.92 24.24 -5.96
C ASP A 47 21.41 24.52 -5.94
N SER A 48 20.79 24.56 -4.75
CA SER A 48 19.34 24.71 -4.58
C SER A 48 18.55 23.73 -5.46
N THR A 49 18.96 22.46 -5.47
CA THR A 49 18.26 21.38 -6.17
C THR A 49 17.64 20.38 -5.22
N VAL A 50 16.50 19.82 -5.62
CA VAL A 50 15.75 18.80 -4.89
C VAL A 50 15.64 17.58 -5.77
N LYS A 51 16.03 16.42 -5.24
CA LYS A 51 15.77 15.13 -5.88
C LYS A 51 14.44 14.59 -5.36
N VAL A 52 13.57 14.25 -6.28
CA VAL A 52 12.29 13.60 -6.01
C VAL A 52 12.31 12.18 -6.56
N ARG A 53 11.60 11.28 -5.88
CA ARG A 53 11.32 9.90 -6.32
C ARG A 53 9.84 9.78 -6.61
N TYR A 54 9.50 9.44 -7.85
CA TYR A 54 8.13 9.20 -8.27
C TYR A 54 7.67 7.80 -7.82
N THR A 55 6.34 7.59 -7.83
CA THR A 55 5.71 6.32 -7.42
C THR A 55 6.04 5.15 -8.34
N ASP A 56 6.36 5.43 -9.61
CA ASP A 56 6.85 4.43 -10.58
C ASP A 56 8.29 3.97 -10.31
N GLY A 57 8.97 4.58 -9.33
CA GLY A 57 10.37 4.32 -8.99
C GLY A 57 11.38 5.19 -9.71
N GLY A 58 10.95 6.06 -10.63
CA GLY A 58 11.78 7.03 -11.32
C GLY A 58 12.30 8.12 -10.38
N PHE A 59 13.45 8.71 -10.73
CA PHE A 59 14.04 9.83 -10.00
C PHE A 59 14.22 11.02 -10.92
N LYS A 60 13.97 12.23 -10.41
CA LYS A 60 14.26 13.48 -11.11
C LYS A 60 14.78 14.53 -10.15
N ARG A 61 15.69 15.39 -10.63
CA ARG A 61 16.14 16.57 -9.89
C ARG A 61 15.48 17.81 -10.47
N PHE A 62 15.00 18.68 -9.60
CA PHE A 62 14.42 19.97 -9.93
C PHE A 62 15.14 21.08 -9.17
N PRO A 63 15.33 22.26 -9.77
CA PRO A 63 15.59 23.48 -9.02
C PRO A 63 14.44 23.73 -8.01
N VAL A 64 14.75 24.23 -6.82
CA VAL A 64 13.74 24.52 -5.77
C VAL A 64 12.66 25.47 -6.31
N ALA A 65 13.04 26.50 -7.07
CA ALA A 65 12.11 27.47 -7.64
C ALA A 65 11.14 26.83 -8.66
N GLU A 66 11.66 26.01 -9.58
CA GLU A 66 10.82 25.27 -10.55
C GLU A 66 9.89 24.30 -9.81
N LEU A 67 10.41 23.58 -8.82
CA LEU A 67 9.60 22.66 -8.04
C LEU A 67 8.48 23.40 -7.30
N GLN A 68 8.74 24.58 -6.74
CA GLN A 68 7.73 25.39 -6.04
C GLN A 68 6.57 25.78 -6.97
N GLU A 69 6.85 26.11 -8.23
CA GLU A 69 5.81 26.43 -9.23
C GLU A 69 5.01 25.21 -9.66
N LEU A 70 5.64 24.03 -9.67
CA LEU A 70 5.01 22.78 -10.08
C LEU A 70 4.26 22.07 -8.96
N VAL A 71 4.62 22.32 -7.71
CA VAL A 71 3.94 21.76 -6.55
C VAL A 71 2.60 22.45 -6.42
N THR A 72 1.54 21.71 -6.72
CA THR A 72 0.19 22.22 -6.50
C THR A 72 -0.20 22.07 -5.04
N ASP A 73 -0.70 23.15 -4.44
CA ASP A 73 -1.31 23.23 -3.10
C ASP A 73 -2.61 22.41 -2.96
N ARG A 74 -2.80 21.38 -3.77
CA ARG A 74 -3.85 20.38 -3.52
C ARG A 74 -3.49 19.64 -2.22
N ALA A 75 -3.85 20.25 -1.11
CA ALA A 75 -3.96 19.68 0.23
C ALA A 75 -5.07 18.61 0.32
N GLY A 76 -5.52 18.08 -0.83
CA GLY A 76 -6.24 16.83 -0.85
C GLY A 76 -5.25 15.76 -0.42
N THR A 77 -5.33 15.38 0.85
CA THR A 77 -4.67 14.20 1.41
C THR A 77 -4.68 13.12 0.33
N PRO A 78 -3.51 12.70 -0.16
CA PRO A 78 -3.41 11.68 -1.19
C PRO A 78 -4.41 10.54 -0.94
N HIS A 79 -5.31 10.28 -1.89
CA HIS A 79 -6.06 9.01 -1.91
C HIS A 79 -5.12 7.81 -2.16
N MET A 80 -3.83 8.07 -2.40
CA MET A 80 -2.74 7.12 -2.60
C MET A 80 -2.53 6.11 -1.46
N TRP A 81 -2.99 6.38 -0.24
CA TRP A 81 -2.88 5.39 0.84
C TRP A 81 -3.72 4.13 0.52
N GLU A 82 -4.78 4.25 -0.28
CA GLU A 82 -5.59 3.12 -0.73
C GLU A 82 -4.90 2.31 -1.83
N GLU A 83 -4.09 2.95 -2.69
CA GLU A 83 -3.41 2.27 -3.80
C GLU A 83 -2.28 1.33 -3.35
N TRP A 84 -1.53 1.69 -2.31
CA TRP A 84 -0.49 0.81 -1.75
C TRP A 84 -1.08 -0.37 -0.96
N GLU A 85 -2.29 -0.20 -0.43
CA GLU A 85 -3.03 -1.26 0.23
C GLU A 85 -3.72 -2.19 -0.78
N ALA A 86 -4.10 -1.69 -1.95
CA ALA A 86 -4.73 -2.47 -3.00
C ALA A 86 -3.89 -3.67 -3.42
N ALA A 87 -2.58 -3.50 -3.64
CA ALA A 87 -1.71 -4.60 -4.08
C ALA A 87 -1.59 -5.74 -3.04
N SER A 88 -1.60 -5.41 -1.74
CA SER A 88 -1.57 -6.44 -0.69
C SER A 88 -2.94 -7.05 -0.44
N ASN A 89 -4.02 -6.28 -0.61
CA ASN A 89 -5.39 -6.76 -0.44
C ASN A 89 -5.82 -7.66 -1.59
N GLU A 90 -5.39 -7.37 -2.82
CA GLU A 90 -5.76 -8.15 -4.02
C GLU A 90 -5.27 -9.60 -3.94
N ALA A 91 -4.01 -9.82 -3.57
CA ALA A 91 -3.46 -11.17 -3.40
C ALA A 91 -4.16 -11.98 -2.28
N GLN A 92 -4.59 -11.31 -1.21
CA GLN A 92 -5.33 -11.98 -0.13
C GLN A 92 -6.78 -12.30 -0.53
N LEU A 93 -7.41 -11.44 -1.34
CA LEU A 93 -8.75 -11.69 -1.86
C LEU A 93 -8.76 -12.89 -2.81
N THR A 94 -7.74 -13.05 -3.65
CA THR A 94 -7.61 -14.22 -4.53
C THR A 94 -7.45 -15.52 -3.74
N ASP A 95 -6.67 -15.51 -2.66
CA ASP A 95 -6.50 -16.69 -1.78
C ASP A 95 -7.82 -17.08 -1.11
N MET A 96 -8.58 -16.10 -0.58
CA MET A 96 -9.88 -16.35 0.05
C MET A 96 -10.92 -16.88 -0.94
N GLN A 97 -10.97 -16.30 -2.15
CA GLN A 97 -11.87 -16.75 -3.21
C GLN A 97 -11.55 -18.19 -3.61
N TYR A 98 -10.27 -18.52 -3.79
CA TYR A 98 -9.83 -19.87 -4.11
C TYR A 98 -10.25 -20.90 -3.04
N LEU A 99 -10.02 -20.60 -1.76
CA LEU A 99 -10.45 -21.49 -0.67
C LEU A 99 -11.97 -21.67 -0.65
N HIS A 100 -12.72 -20.59 -0.89
CA HIS A 100 -14.17 -20.68 -0.94
C HIS A 100 -14.64 -21.61 -2.08
N GLU A 101 -14.06 -21.49 -3.27
CA GLU A 101 -14.37 -22.36 -4.40
C GLU A 101 -14.00 -23.83 -4.11
N GLU A 102 -12.85 -24.07 -3.48
CA GLU A 102 -12.40 -25.41 -3.08
C GLU A 102 -13.32 -26.04 -2.01
N ILE A 103 -13.75 -25.27 -1.01
CA ILE A 103 -14.73 -25.72 0.00
C ILE A 103 -16.03 -26.15 -0.69
N MET A 104 -16.54 -25.31 -1.58
CA MET A 104 -17.78 -25.59 -2.32
C MET A 104 -17.64 -26.81 -3.24
N SER A 105 -16.47 -27.00 -3.85
CA SER A 105 -16.14 -28.17 -4.67
C SER A 105 -16.08 -29.46 -3.84
N ALA A 106 -15.40 -29.44 -2.69
CA ALA A 106 -15.32 -30.57 -1.76
C ALA A 106 -16.70 -30.96 -1.22
N ALA A 107 -17.53 -29.98 -0.86
CA ALA A 107 -18.90 -30.18 -0.41
C ALA A 107 -19.77 -30.87 -1.49
N ARG A 108 -19.63 -30.48 -2.76
CA ARG A 108 -20.34 -31.13 -3.90
C ARG A 108 -19.92 -32.58 -4.08
N ARG A 109 -18.65 -32.90 -3.85
CA ARG A 109 -18.11 -34.27 -3.88
C ARG A 109 -18.46 -35.10 -2.63
N LYS A 110 -19.14 -34.49 -1.65
CA LYS A 110 -19.44 -35.07 -0.33
C LYS A 110 -18.20 -35.41 0.50
N ASP A 111 -17.06 -34.81 0.19
CA ASP A 111 -15.83 -34.94 0.97
C ASP A 111 -15.85 -33.94 2.14
N ARG A 112 -16.47 -34.37 3.25
CA ARG A 112 -16.67 -33.51 4.43
C ARG A 112 -15.37 -33.21 5.16
N ALA A 113 -14.48 -34.19 5.28
CA ALA A 113 -13.21 -34.02 5.98
C ALA A 113 -12.35 -32.93 5.32
N ARG A 114 -12.28 -32.93 3.98
CA ARG A 114 -11.57 -31.87 3.25
C ARG A 114 -12.27 -30.52 3.37
N ALA A 115 -13.59 -30.49 3.27
CA ALA A 115 -14.35 -29.24 3.39
C ALA A 115 -14.15 -28.57 4.77
N ASP A 116 -14.14 -29.35 5.84
CA ASP A 116 -13.93 -28.86 7.21
C ASP A 116 -12.51 -28.29 7.37
N ALA A 117 -11.49 -29.01 6.90
CA ALA A 117 -10.10 -28.56 6.95
C ALA A 117 -9.86 -27.27 6.13
N LEU A 118 -10.48 -27.14 4.96
CA LEU A 118 -10.41 -25.92 4.16
C LEU A 118 -11.17 -24.75 4.81
N SER A 119 -12.29 -25.04 5.49
CA SER A 119 -13.07 -24.03 6.21
C SER A 119 -12.28 -23.44 7.37
N GLU A 120 -11.55 -24.25 8.14
CA GLU A 120 -10.66 -23.78 9.20
C GLU A 120 -9.56 -22.85 8.63
N GLN A 121 -8.97 -23.19 7.48
CA GLN A 121 -8.00 -22.33 6.81
C GLN A 121 -8.61 -21.00 6.35
N PHE A 122 -9.83 -21.05 5.82
CA PHE A 122 -10.57 -19.86 5.40
C PHE A 122 -10.87 -18.94 6.58
N GLU A 123 -11.37 -19.49 7.70
CA GLU A 123 -11.63 -18.74 8.93
C GLU A 123 -10.36 -18.09 9.48
N ALA A 124 -9.24 -18.82 9.49
CA ALA A 124 -7.95 -18.29 9.92
C ALA A 124 -7.45 -17.13 9.03
N LEU A 125 -7.68 -17.18 7.72
CA LEU A 125 -7.36 -16.07 6.82
C LEU A 125 -8.33 -14.88 6.97
N ALA A 126 -9.62 -15.15 7.16
CA ALA A 126 -10.63 -14.13 7.43
C ALA A 126 -10.30 -13.35 8.71
N ALA A 127 -10.02 -14.04 9.82
CA ALA A 127 -9.63 -13.42 11.08
C ALA A 127 -8.37 -12.55 10.96
N LYS A 128 -7.40 -12.96 10.13
CA LYS A 128 -6.20 -12.15 9.85
C LYS A 128 -6.54 -10.89 9.06
N LYS A 129 -7.41 -11.00 8.06
CA LYS A 129 -7.87 -9.85 7.27
C LYS A 129 -8.59 -8.84 8.16
N ASP A 130 -9.51 -9.30 8.99
CA ASP A 130 -10.25 -8.45 9.93
C ASP A 130 -9.31 -7.70 10.87
N ALA A 131 -8.28 -8.40 11.40
CA ALA A 131 -7.26 -7.77 12.23
C ALA A 131 -6.43 -6.70 11.51
N ILE A 132 -6.13 -6.89 10.21
CA ILE A 132 -5.44 -5.88 9.41
C ILE A 132 -6.37 -4.67 9.18
N THR A 133 -7.64 -4.92 8.86
CA THR A 133 -8.63 -3.87 8.66
C THR A 133 -8.85 -3.04 9.93
N GLU A 134 -8.90 -3.67 11.10
CA GLU A 134 -8.97 -2.97 12.39
C GLU A 134 -7.77 -2.04 12.59
N LEU A 135 -6.55 -2.49 12.28
CA LEU A 135 -5.35 -1.66 12.35
C LEU A 135 -5.38 -0.50 11.35
N GLN A 136 -5.96 -0.68 10.17
CA GLN A 136 -6.12 0.39 9.18
C GLN A 136 -7.09 1.48 9.67
N VAL A 137 -8.20 1.07 10.31
CA VAL A 137 -9.15 2.01 10.93
C VAL A 137 -8.45 2.79 12.04
N ARG A 138 -7.77 2.10 12.97
CA ARG A 138 -7.00 2.74 14.05
C ARG A 138 -5.94 3.70 13.55
N LEU A 139 -5.25 3.36 12.46
CA LEU A 139 -4.24 4.22 11.85
C LEU A 139 -4.88 5.49 11.28
N ARG A 140 -5.99 5.34 10.56
CA ARG A 140 -6.74 6.47 9.99
C ARG A 140 -7.23 7.42 11.08
N ASP A 141 -7.78 6.87 12.16
CA ASP A 141 -8.29 7.66 13.29
C ASP A 141 -7.15 8.45 13.97
N ALA A 142 -6.00 7.80 14.21
CA ALA A 142 -4.83 8.47 14.79
C ALA A 142 -4.31 9.62 13.91
N VAL A 143 -4.27 9.42 12.60
CA VAL A 143 -3.86 10.46 11.64
C VAL A 143 -4.88 11.62 11.64
N GLN A 144 -6.17 11.33 11.66
CA GLN A 144 -7.22 12.36 11.71
C GLN A 144 -7.18 13.18 13.00
N CYS A 145 -6.78 12.57 14.11
CA CYS A 145 -6.59 13.25 15.39
C CYS A 145 -5.24 13.98 15.53
N ASN A 146 -4.39 13.99 14.49
CA ASN A 146 -3.00 14.48 14.54
C ASN A 146 -2.12 13.80 15.60
N ASP A 147 -2.45 12.57 16.02
CA ASP A 147 -1.64 11.78 16.95
C ASP A 147 -0.66 10.89 16.17
N PHE A 148 0.45 11.49 15.76
CA PHE A 148 1.46 10.82 14.94
C PHE A 148 2.25 9.75 15.70
N LEU A 149 2.35 9.86 17.03
CA LEU A 149 2.99 8.82 17.84
C LEU A 149 2.15 7.55 17.82
N ARG A 150 0.84 7.69 18.05
CA ARG A 150 -0.09 6.57 17.97
C ARG A 150 -0.17 5.97 16.57
N ALA A 151 -0.18 6.81 15.54
CA ALA A 151 -0.16 6.35 14.15
C ALA A 151 1.08 5.49 13.86
N HIS A 152 2.26 5.91 14.34
CA HIS A 152 3.50 5.14 14.19
C HIS A 152 3.44 3.79 14.93
N GLU A 153 2.93 3.75 16.17
CA GLU A 153 2.74 2.49 16.92
C GLU A 153 1.84 1.51 16.16
N VAL A 154 0.71 1.98 15.64
CA VAL A 154 -0.22 1.15 14.86
C VAL A 154 0.43 0.65 13.58
N GLN A 155 1.26 1.47 12.93
CA GLN A 155 1.99 1.08 11.73
C GLN A 155 3.03 -0.01 12.02
N GLU A 156 3.76 0.07 13.14
CA GLU A 156 4.70 -0.97 13.56
C GLU A 156 3.96 -2.27 13.94
N GLU A 157 2.81 -2.18 14.63
CA GLU A 157 1.95 -3.34 14.93
C GLU A 157 1.51 -4.03 13.63
N ARG A 158 1.05 -3.26 12.64
CA ARG A 158 0.66 -3.78 11.32
C ARG A 158 1.84 -4.46 10.62
N ARG A 159 3.02 -3.84 10.63
CA ARG A 159 4.24 -4.43 10.04
C ARG A 159 4.61 -5.74 10.72
N ALA A 160 4.53 -5.81 12.05
CA ALA A 160 4.80 -7.03 12.80
C ALA A 160 3.84 -8.17 12.40
N ARG A 161 2.54 -7.88 12.24
CA ARG A 161 1.55 -8.88 11.79
C ARG A 161 1.78 -9.35 10.35
N CYS A 162 2.18 -8.45 9.44
CA CYS A 162 2.46 -8.83 8.04
C CYS A 162 3.75 -9.65 7.89
N ARG A 163 4.79 -9.39 8.69
CA ARG A 163 6.09 -10.09 8.58
C ARG A 163 6.00 -11.59 8.89
N GLY A 164 4.98 -12.03 9.61
CA GLY A 164 4.79 -13.45 9.94
C GLY A 164 4.61 -14.37 8.72
N ARG A 165 4.27 -13.84 7.53
CA ARG A 165 3.97 -14.66 6.33
C ARG A 165 5.18 -14.87 5.42
N SER A 166 6.14 -13.94 5.38
CA SER A 166 7.23 -13.93 4.38
C SER A 166 8.47 -14.75 4.79
N GLY A 167 8.51 -15.26 6.02
CA GLY A 167 9.73 -15.73 6.70
C GLY A 167 10.17 -17.18 6.47
N GLY A 168 9.51 -17.97 5.61
CA GLY A 168 10.14 -19.19 5.10
C GLY A 168 9.59 -20.52 5.57
N ARG A 169 8.33 -20.84 5.20
CA ARG A 169 7.84 -22.22 5.37
C ARG A 169 6.70 -22.62 4.43
N GLN A 170 6.72 -22.21 3.16
CA GLN A 170 5.57 -22.51 2.27
C GLN A 170 5.90 -22.97 0.85
N ARG A 171 7.12 -23.46 0.61
CA ARG A 171 7.40 -24.22 -0.63
C ARG A 171 7.81 -25.67 -0.42
N ASP A 172 8.33 -26.05 0.74
CA ASP A 172 8.80 -27.42 0.95
C ASP A 172 7.72 -28.36 1.54
N ASP A 173 6.73 -27.84 2.28
CA ASP A 173 5.70 -28.68 2.93
C ASP A 173 4.52 -29.06 2.01
N LEU A 174 4.22 -28.26 0.98
CA LEU A 174 3.18 -28.61 0.00
C LEU A 174 3.66 -29.69 -0.99
N ALA A 175 4.96 -29.95 -1.13
CA ALA A 175 5.44 -31.09 -1.91
C ALA A 175 5.30 -32.42 -1.15
N GLY A 176 5.42 -32.40 0.19
CA GLY A 176 5.31 -33.60 1.03
C GLY A 176 3.89 -34.11 1.23
N LEU A 177 2.90 -33.22 1.33
CA LEU A 177 1.50 -33.59 1.59
C LEU A 177 0.75 -34.12 0.35
N TRP A 178 1.19 -33.80 -0.87
CA TRP A 178 0.59 -34.36 -2.10
C TRP A 178 1.17 -35.74 -2.47
N ALA A 179 2.33 -36.12 -1.91
CA ALA A 179 2.96 -37.41 -2.18
C ALA A 179 2.27 -38.59 -1.49
N HIS A 180 1.39 -38.35 -0.50
CA HIS A 180 0.80 -39.43 0.30
C HIS A 180 -0.65 -39.80 -0.09
N VAL A 181 -1.31 -39.03 -0.96
CA VAL A 181 -2.74 -39.25 -1.32
C VAL A 181 -2.91 -40.04 -2.63
N VAL A 182 -1.82 -40.42 -3.31
CA VAL A 182 -1.89 -41.17 -4.60
C VAL A 182 -1.58 -42.67 -4.42
N ALA A 183 -1.55 -43.20 -3.20
CA ALA A 183 -1.12 -44.59 -2.95
C ALA A 183 -2.24 -45.61 -2.64
N ASP A 184 -3.52 -45.21 -2.57
CA ASP A 184 -4.62 -46.08 -2.08
C ASP A 184 -5.77 -46.28 -3.09
N ASP A 185 -5.52 -46.23 -4.40
CA ASP A 185 -6.55 -46.42 -5.45
C ASP A 185 -6.24 -47.60 -6.42
N ASP A 186 -5.63 -48.67 -5.90
CA ASP A 186 -5.24 -49.86 -6.70
C ASP A 186 -5.56 -51.17 -5.96
N GLU A 187 -6.80 -51.33 -5.48
CA GLU A 187 -7.32 -52.65 -5.09
C GLU A 187 -8.84 -52.72 -5.27
N LEU A 188 -9.28 -53.01 -6.50
CA LEU A 188 -10.60 -53.61 -6.75
C LEU A 188 -10.44 -54.87 -7.64
N PRO A 189 -11.05 -56.00 -7.25
CA PRO A 189 -10.97 -57.29 -7.96
C PRO A 189 -11.80 -57.35 -9.24
#